data_AF-A0AAW9RY12-F1
#
_entry.id   AF-A0AAW9RY12-F1
#
_cell.length_a   1.000
_cell.length_b   1.000
_cell.length_c   1.000
_cell.angle_alpha   90.00
_cell.angle_beta   90.00
_cell.angle_gamma   90.00
#
_symmetry.space_group_name_H-M   'P 1'
#
loop_
_entity.id
_entity.type
_entity.pdbx_description
1 polymer ?
#
loop_
_entity_poly.entity_id
_entity_poly.type
_entity_poly.pdbx_seq_one_letter_code
_entity_poly.pdbx_strand_id
1 'polypeptide(L)'
;MVQETFDKAMPHLFGHEGGYADHPSDPGGATKYGITRATLAAWRGRSVSKTDVRRLTREEAASIYRARYWAAVKADELPAGVDYCVFDAAVNSGPARAAKWLQAAARVRQDGVVGPATLAAVRSAGAGRLIEDICDVRLAFLRGLSGWAVFGRGWERRVGDVRRLARQMAEASGRVEAPATTAATLPDPDPAGLDPAGPDTAGPDTGGSGRGLLAALAAFLRAILTGGRS
;
A
#
# COMPACT_ATOMS: atom_id res chain seq x y z
N MET A 1 7.28 1.94 -18.15
CA MET A 1 6.10 2.56 -17.52
C MET A 1 5.61 1.84 -16.24
N VAL A 2 5.40 0.51 -16.20
CA VAL A 2 4.99 -0.19 -14.95
C VAL A 2 6.17 -0.70 -14.11
N GLN A 3 7.14 -1.37 -14.75
CA GLN A 3 8.38 -1.83 -14.10
C GLN A 3 9.13 -0.66 -13.43
N GLU A 4 9.07 0.53 -14.05
CA GLU A 4 9.68 1.74 -13.53
C GLU A 4 9.07 2.21 -12.19
N THR A 5 7.77 2.02 -11.95
CA THR A 5 7.19 2.44 -10.67
C THR A 5 7.62 1.53 -9.54
N PHE A 6 7.64 0.21 -9.78
CA PHE A 6 8.14 -0.75 -8.80
C PHE A 6 9.59 -0.46 -8.44
N ASP A 7 10.46 -0.29 -9.44
CA ASP A 7 11.89 -0.02 -9.21
C ASP A 7 12.11 1.33 -8.49
N LYS A 8 11.29 2.36 -8.79
CA LYS A 8 11.29 3.64 -8.06
C LYS A 8 10.73 3.52 -6.64
N ALA A 9 9.80 2.60 -6.38
CA ALA A 9 9.18 2.40 -5.07
C ALA A 9 10.10 1.67 -4.08
N MET A 10 10.90 0.71 -4.55
CA MET A 10 11.71 -0.15 -3.68
C MET A 10 12.71 0.63 -2.79
N PRO A 11 13.43 1.66 -3.26
CA PRO A 11 14.30 2.47 -2.40
C PRO A 11 13.55 3.15 -1.24
N HIS A 12 12.33 3.62 -1.47
CA HIS A 12 11.51 4.27 -0.44
C HIS A 12 10.90 3.27 0.56
N LEU A 13 10.68 2.03 0.11
CA LEU A 13 10.23 0.94 0.96
C LEU A 13 11.34 0.37 1.85
N PHE A 14 12.55 0.23 1.31
CA PHE A 14 13.69 -0.32 2.05
C PHE A 14 14.34 0.68 3.01
N GLY A 15 14.18 1.98 2.79
CA GLY A 15 14.92 3.01 3.49
C GLY A 15 16.45 2.87 3.32
N HIS A 16 17.20 3.82 3.87
CA HIS A 16 18.66 3.73 3.94
C HIS A 16 19.15 2.60 4.89
N GLU A 17 18.24 2.04 5.71
CA GLU A 17 18.50 1.11 6.80
C GLU A 17 18.08 -0.35 6.52
N GLY A 18 18.12 -0.82 5.27
CA GLY A 18 17.81 -2.21 4.89
C GLY A 18 18.73 -3.30 5.51
N GLY A 19 19.48 -2.97 6.56
CA GLY A 19 20.42 -3.83 7.25
C GLY A 19 19.77 -5.04 7.94
N TYR A 20 20.63 -5.95 8.38
CA TYR A 20 20.23 -7.10 9.17
C TYR A 20 19.94 -6.66 10.61
N ALA A 21 18.77 -7.04 11.13
CA ALA A 21 18.40 -6.88 12.53
C ALA A 21 18.04 -8.25 13.12
N ASP A 22 18.44 -8.48 14.37
CA ASP A 22 18.13 -9.71 15.10
C ASP A 22 18.09 -9.35 16.59
N HIS A 23 16.88 -9.26 17.14
CA HIS A 23 16.70 -8.90 18.54
C HIS A 23 16.45 -10.17 19.38
N PRO A 24 17.17 -10.39 20.50
CA PRO A 24 17.05 -11.62 21.30
C PRO A 24 15.63 -11.92 21.78
N SER A 25 14.83 -10.87 22.02
CA SER A 25 13.43 -10.97 22.47
C SER A 25 12.38 -10.95 21.34
N ASP A 26 12.78 -10.91 20.06
CA ASP A 26 11.83 -10.85 18.94
C ASP A 26 11.51 -12.27 18.41
N PRO A 27 10.27 -12.76 18.59
CA PRO A 27 9.85 -14.07 18.08
C PRO A 27 9.86 -14.15 16.55
N GLY A 28 9.79 -13.01 15.84
CA GLY A 28 9.94 -12.91 14.38
C GLY A 28 11.38 -13.16 13.90
N GLY A 29 12.35 -13.00 14.79
CA GLY A 29 13.76 -13.29 14.60
C GLY A 29 14.46 -12.41 13.55
N ALA A 30 15.59 -12.90 13.05
CA ALA A 30 16.40 -12.25 12.03
C ALA A 30 15.57 -11.68 10.87
N THR A 31 15.79 -10.41 10.56
CA THR A 31 15.14 -9.66 9.49
C THR A 31 16.17 -8.88 8.68
N LYS A 32 16.03 -8.84 7.36
CA LYS A 32 16.83 -7.99 6.47
C LYS A 32 15.92 -7.46 5.35
N TYR A 33 16.07 -6.19 4.98
CA TYR A 33 15.18 -5.55 3.98
C TYR A 33 13.68 -5.65 4.33
N GLY A 34 13.33 -5.73 5.62
CA GLY A 34 11.96 -5.96 6.09
C GLY A 34 11.43 -7.39 5.89
N ILE A 35 12.22 -8.31 5.32
CA ILE A 35 11.87 -9.71 5.17
C ILE A 35 12.31 -10.50 6.41
N THR A 36 11.34 -11.04 7.13
CA THR A 36 11.58 -11.90 8.30
C THR A 36 12.05 -13.29 7.89
N ARG A 37 12.68 -14.01 8.82
CA ARG A 37 13.04 -15.43 8.64
C ARG A 37 11.86 -16.29 8.17
N ALA A 38 10.67 -16.06 8.72
CA ALA A 38 9.47 -16.82 8.36
C ALA A 38 9.04 -16.55 6.90
N THR A 39 9.05 -15.29 6.47
CA THR A 39 8.73 -14.91 5.08
C THR A 39 9.74 -15.51 4.11
N LEU A 40 11.04 -15.46 4.45
CA LEU A 40 12.09 -16.04 3.61
C LEU A 40 11.98 -17.57 3.53
N ALA A 41 11.62 -18.24 4.63
CA ALA A 41 11.38 -19.69 4.65
C ALA A 41 10.22 -20.09 3.74
N ALA A 42 9.10 -19.38 3.85
CA ALA A 42 7.93 -19.61 3.01
C ALA A 42 8.25 -19.37 1.52
N TRP A 43 9.02 -18.33 1.21
CA TRP A 43 9.46 -18.04 -0.16
C TRP A 43 10.36 -19.14 -0.74
N ARG A 44 11.34 -19.63 0.03
CA ARG A 44 12.29 -20.65 -0.43
C ARG A 44 11.74 -22.08 -0.35
N GLY A 45 10.55 -22.28 0.21
CA GLY A 45 9.95 -23.60 0.41
C GLY A 45 10.74 -24.52 1.35
N ARG A 46 11.59 -23.96 2.22
CA ARG A 46 12.43 -24.72 3.17
C ARG A 46 12.69 -23.94 4.45
N SER A 47 13.15 -24.63 5.48
CA SER A 47 13.69 -23.97 6.67
C SER A 47 14.88 -23.08 6.30
N VAL A 48 14.97 -21.90 6.91
CA VAL A 48 16.07 -20.94 6.70
C VAL A 48 16.70 -20.55 8.03
N SER A 49 18.02 -20.41 8.02
CA SER A 49 18.83 -20.00 9.17
C SER A 49 18.87 -18.47 9.32
N LYS A 50 19.42 -17.97 10.43
CA LYS A 50 19.73 -16.54 10.59
C LYS A 50 20.78 -16.05 9.57
N THR A 51 21.72 -16.93 9.21
CA THR A 51 22.74 -16.67 8.19
C THR A 51 22.11 -16.51 6.80
N ASP A 52 21.10 -17.31 6.48
CA ASP A 52 20.34 -17.15 5.24
C ASP A 52 19.70 -15.76 5.15
N VAL A 53 19.08 -15.28 6.24
CA VAL A 53 18.50 -13.92 6.28
C VAL A 53 19.57 -12.85 6.14
N ARG A 54 20.73 -13.01 6.79
CA ARG A 54 21.85 -12.07 6.66
C ARG A 54 22.39 -12.00 5.22
N ARG A 55 22.37 -13.13 4.51
CA ARG A 55 22.81 -13.27 3.11
C ARG A 55 21.72 -12.92 2.09
N LEU A 56 20.48 -12.66 2.51
CA LEU A 56 19.40 -12.21 1.62
C LEU A 56 19.89 -11.03 0.78
N THR A 57 19.74 -11.12 -0.54
CA THR A 57 20.15 -10.05 -1.46
C THR A 57 18.99 -9.08 -1.68
N ARG A 58 19.29 -7.89 -2.23
CA ARG A 58 18.25 -6.90 -2.55
C ARG A 58 17.34 -7.42 -3.66
N GLU A 59 17.90 -8.17 -4.61
CA GLU A 59 17.21 -8.72 -5.77
C GLU A 59 16.22 -9.83 -5.35
N GLU A 60 16.63 -10.71 -4.45
CA GLU A 60 15.73 -11.73 -3.89
C GLU A 60 14.64 -11.07 -3.03
N ALA A 61 15.01 -10.07 -2.21
CA ALA A 61 14.01 -9.30 -1.47
C ALA A 61 13.00 -8.63 -2.41
N ALA A 62 13.44 -7.96 -3.47
CA ALA A 62 12.57 -7.35 -4.47
C ALA A 62 11.64 -8.38 -5.13
N SER A 63 12.15 -9.56 -5.46
CA SER A 63 11.34 -10.67 -5.99
C SER A 63 10.24 -11.10 -5.02
N ILE A 64 10.56 -11.19 -3.72
CA ILE A 64 9.58 -11.48 -2.67
C ILE A 64 8.51 -10.37 -2.60
N TYR A 65 8.92 -9.10 -2.65
CA TYR A 65 7.97 -7.99 -2.60
C TYR A 65 7.04 -7.97 -3.82
N ARG A 66 7.59 -8.23 -5.00
CA ARG A 66 6.83 -8.28 -6.24
C ARG A 66 5.78 -9.38 -6.21
N ALA A 67 6.17 -10.58 -5.78
CA ALA A 67 5.25 -11.72 -5.72
C ALA A 67 4.19 -11.57 -4.62
N ARG A 68 4.58 -11.13 -3.40
CA ARG A 68 3.70 -11.19 -2.23
C ARG A 68 2.80 -9.96 -2.04
N TYR A 69 3.20 -8.80 -2.55
CA TYR A 69 2.47 -7.55 -2.30
C TYR A 69 2.09 -6.85 -3.61
N TRP A 70 3.02 -6.66 -4.54
CA TRP A 70 2.74 -5.97 -5.81
C TRP A 70 1.73 -6.72 -6.68
N ALA A 71 2.01 -7.99 -6.98
CA ALA A 71 1.12 -8.84 -7.77
C ALA A 71 -0.20 -9.13 -7.05
N ALA A 72 -0.16 -9.26 -5.71
CA ALA A 72 -1.34 -9.55 -4.89
C ALA A 72 -2.41 -8.45 -4.95
N VAL A 73 -2.02 -7.21 -5.25
CA VAL A 73 -2.94 -6.08 -5.45
C VAL A 73 -3.07 -5.68 -6.92
N LYS A 74 -2.54 -6.49 -7.84
CA LYS A 74 -2.49 -6.23 -9.28
C LYS A 74 -1.95 -4.84 -9.61
N ALA A 75 -0.89 -4.43 -8.91
CA ALA A 75 -0.31 -3.10 -9.08
C ALA A 75 0.14 -2.84 -10.53
N ASP A 76 0.51 -3.88 -11.30
CA ASP A 76 0.83 -3.75 -12.72
C ASP A 76 -0.35 -3.24 -13.60
N GLU A 77 -1.59 -3.39 -13.12
CA GLU A 77 -2.82 -2.99 -13.82
C GLU A 77 -3.40 -1.66 -13.29
N LEU A 78 -2.73 -1.03 -12.32
CA LEU A 78 -3.16 0.24 -11.74
C LEU A 78 -2.42 1.42 -12.40
N PRO A 79 -3.03 2.61 -12.47
CA PRO A 79 -2.35 3.82 -12.93
C PRO A 79 -1.12 4.13 -12.08
N ALA A 80 -0.09 4.71 -12.70
CA ALA A 80 1.09 5.17 -11.99
C ALA A 80 0.73 6.12 -10.83
N GLY A 81 1.39 5.94 -9.69
CA GLY A 81 1.08 6.60 -8.43
C GLY A 81 0.00 5.88 -7.62
N VAL A 82 -1.08 5.41 -8.26
CA VAL A 82 -2.09 4.57 -7.60
C VAL A 82 -1.49 3.21 -7.24
N ASP A 83 -0.77 2.61 -8.19
CA ASP A 83 0.03 1.39 -7.99
C ASP A 83 0.94 1.48 -6.75
N TYR A 84 1.68 2.58 -6.62
CA TYR A 84 2.58 2.82 -5.50
C TYR A 84 1.85 3.00 -4.17
N CYS A 85 0.77 3.79 -4.13
CA CYS A 85 -0.06 3.95 -2.93
C CYS A 85 -0.58 2.61 -2.41
N VAL A 86 -1.12 1.78 -3.31
CA VAL A 86 -1.72 0.49 -2.95
C VAL A 86 -0.63 -0.52 -2.57
N PHE A 87 0.50 -0.51 -3.26
CA PHE A 87 1.63 -1.38 -2.92
C PHE A 87 2.25 -1.04 -1.54
N ASP A 88 2.52 0.23 -1.25
CA ASP A 88 3.02 0.62 0.07
C ASP A 88 2.03 0.24 1.18
N ALA A 89 0.74 0.47 0.95
CA ALA A 89 -0.31 0.03 1.84
C ALA A 89 -0.31 -1.50 2.02
N ALA A 90 -0.12 -2.26 0.95
CA ALA A 90 -0.10 -3.72 0.99
C ALA A 90 1.06 -4.26 1.83
N VAL A 91 2.24 -3.63 1.74
CA VAL A 91 3.39 -3.99 2.56
C VAL A 91 3.13 -3.70 4.04
N ASN A 92 2.58 -2.53 4.36
CA ASN A 92 2.46 -2.07 5.75
C ASN A 92 1.20 -2.60 6.46
N SER A 93 0.18 -3.00 5.71
CA SER A 93 -1.14 -3.31 6.25
C SER A 93 -1.79 -4.54 5.62
N GLY A 94 -1.08 -5.24 4.75
CA GLY A 94 -1.53 -6.46 4.08
C GLY A 94 -2.29 -6.19 2.77
N PRO A 95 -2.12 -7.05 1.74
CA PRO A 95 -2.75 -6.86 0.42
C PRO A 95 -4.28 -6.71 0.47
N ALA A 96 -4.96 -7.55 1.26
CA ALA A 96 -6.43 -7.50 1.35
C ALA A 96 -6.94 -6.17 1.91
N ARG A 97 -6.25 -5.58 2.88
CA ARG A 97 -6.64 -4.28 3.45
C ARG A 97 -6.35 -3.15 2.47
N ALA A 98 -5.19 -3.18 1.82
CA ALA A 98 -4.84 -2.22 0.77
C ALA A 98 -5.86 -2.24 -0.39
N ALA A 99 -6.28 -3.43 -0.82
CA ALA A 99 -7.33 -3.60 -1.81
C ALA A 99 -8.67 -2.99 -1.35
N LYS A 100 -9.06 -3.16 -0.08
CA LYS A 100 -10.27 -2.51 0.47
C LYS A 100 -10.18 -0.98 0.47
N TRP A 101 -9.01 -0.40 0.77
CA TRP A 101 -8.81 1.04 0.68
C TRP A 101 -8.89 1.56 -0.75
N LEU A 102 -8.31 0.83 -1.72
CA LEU A 102 -8.48 1.13 -3.14
C LEU A 102 -9.96 1.08 -3.55
N GLN A 103 -10.69 0.04 -3.13
CA GLN A 103 -12.11 -0.13 -3.43
C GLN A 103 -12.97 0.96 -2.80
N ALA A 104 -12.66 1.39 -1.57
CA ALA A 104 -13.31 2.52 -0.92
C ALA A 104 -13.12 3.82 -1.73
N ALA A 105 -11.88 4.12 -2.14
CA ALA A 105 -11.55 5.29 -2.97
C ALA A 105 -12.22 5.25 -4.36
N ALA A 106 -12.26 4.06 -4.97
CA ALA A 106 -12.93 3.80 -6.24
C ALA A 106 -14.46 3.70 -6.11
N ARG A 107 -15.02 3.80 -4.90
CA ARG A 107 -16.46 3.75 -4.60
C ARG A 107 -17.13 2.46 -5.10
N VAL A 108 -16.46 1.33 -4.92
CA VAL A 108 -16.97 -0.01 -5.23
C VAL A 108 -17.03 -0.88 -3.98
N ARG A 109 -17.67 -2.05 -4.08
CA ARG A 109 -17.75 -3.04 -2.99
C ARG A 109 -16.35 -3.39 -2.47
N GLN A 110 -16.17 -3.32 -1.14
CA GLN A 110 -14.89 -3.52 -0.46
C GLN A 110 -14.67 -4.99 -0.06
N ASP A 111 -14.55 -5.88 -1.04
CA ASP A 111 -14.33 -7.31 -0.79
C ASP A 111 -12.86 -7.69 -0.56
N GLY A 112 -11.93 -6.76 -0.80
CA GLY A 112 -10.49 -6.96 -0.65
C GLY A 112 -9.83 -7.72 -1.79
N VAL A 113 -10.52 -7.93 -2.91
CA VAL A 113 -10.01 -8.58 -4.11
C VAL A 113 -10.00 -7.59 -5.27
N VAL A 114 -8.83 -7.29 -5.82
CA VAL A 114 -8.72 -6.42 -7.01
C VAL A 114 -9.17 -7.19 -8.24
N GLY A 115 -10.47 -7.14 -8.53
CA GLY A 115 -11.11 -7.79 -9.68
C GLY A 115 -11.37 -6.85 -10.85
N PRO A 116 -11.93 -7.36 -11.97
CA PRO A 116 -12.28 -6.56 -13.14
C PRO A 116 -13.14 -5.33 -12.82
N ALA A 117 -14.12 -5.45 -11.91
CA ALA A 117 -14.96 -4.34 -11.49
C ALA A 117 -14.17 -3.24 -10.76
N THR A 118 -13.23 -3.60 -9.88
CA THR A 118 -12.34 -2.63 -9.22
C THR A 118 -11.45 -1.93 -10.23
N LEU A 119 -10.84 -2.68 -11.15
CA LEU A 119 -9.95 -2.13 -12.18
C LEU A 119 -10.70 -1.19 -13.14
N ALA A 120 -11.94 -1.53 -13.52
CA ALA A 120 -12.78 -0.65 -14.33
C ALA A 120 -13.07 0.67 -13.62
N ALA A 121 -13.51 0.63 -12.36
CA ALA A 121 -13.78 1.84 -11.58
C ALA A 121 -12.53 2.70 -11.37
N VAL A 122 -11.36 2.08 -11.14
CA VAL A 122 -10.09 2.77 -11.00
C VAL A 122 -9.72 3.53 -12.28
N ARG A 123 -9.89 2.92 -13.45
CA ARG A 123 -9.59 3.58 -14.73
C ARG A 123 -10.47 4.82 -14.99
N SER A 124 -11.70 4.82 -14.51
CA SER A 124 -12.65 5.94 -14.70
C SER A 124 -12.52 7.05 -13.67
N ALA A 125 -11.88 6.82 -12.51
CA ALA A 125 -11.92 7.73 -11.37
C ALA A 125 -10.85 8.84 -11.35
N GLY A 126 -9.85 8.77 -12.23
CA GLY A 126 -8.70 9.69 -12.28
C GLY A 126 -7.65 9.41 -11.19
N ALA A 127 -6.39 9.26 -11.59
CA ALA A 127 -5.31 8.84 -10.70
C ALA A 127 -5.08 9.80 -9.52
N GLY A 128 -5.08 11.12 -9.76
CA GLY A 128 -4.86 12.13 -8.72
C GLY A 128 -5.90 12.06 -7.59
N ARG A 129 -7.19 11.94 -7.94
CA ARG A 129 -8.27 11.76 -6.96
C ARG A 129 -8.09 10.47 -6.15
N LEU A 130 -7.81 9.36 -6.83
CA LEU A 130 -7.64 8.07 -6.15
C LEU A 130 -6.46 8.09 -5.16
N ILE A 131 -5.36 8.76 -5.51
CA ILE A 131 -4.20 8.89 -4.61
C ILE A 131 -4.59 9.60 -3.31
N GLU A 132 -5.34 10.69 -3.39
CA GLU A 132 -5.84 11.40 -2.21
C GLU A 132 -6.74 10.50 -1.37
N ASP A 133 -7.78 9.94 -2.00
CA ASP A 133 -8.79 9.17 -1.31
C ASP A 133 -8.19 7.91 -0.64
N ILE A 134 -7.26 7.22 -1.30
CA ILE A 134 -6.56 6.05 -0.72
C ILE A 134 -5.76 6.48 0.52
N CYS A 135 -5.03 7.59 0.42
CA CYS A 135 -4.22 8.08 1.54
C CYS A 135 -5.09 8.56 2.70
N ASP A 136 -6.22 9.21 2.43
CA ASP A 136 -7.17 9.67 3.45
C ASP A 136 -7.86 8.50 4.15
N VAL A 137 -8.40 7.53 3.39
CA VAL A 137 -9.02 6.32 3.94
C VAL A 137 -8.02 5.54 4.80
N ARG A 138 -6.77 5.40 4.32
CA ARG A 138 -5.69 4.76 5.09
C ARG A 138 -5.39 5.52 6.38
N LEU A 139 -5.20 6.83 6.32
CA LEU A 139 -4.84 7.63 7.49
C LEU A 139 -5.95 7.64 8.53
N ALA A 140 -7.21 7.71 8.10
CA ALA A 140 -8.37 7.58 8.97
C ALA A 140 -8.38 6.24 9.72
N PHE A 141 -8.11 5.13 9.02
CA PHE A 141 -7.97 3.83 9.67
C PHE A 141 -6.81 3.80 10.69
N LEU A 142 -5.63 4.32 10.31
CA LEU A 142 -4.46 4.32 11.19
C LEU A 142 -4.68 5.13 12.47
N ARG A 143 -5.40 6.26 12.38
CA ARG A 143 -5.81 7.09 13.54
C ARG A 143 -6.67 6.34 14.54
N GLY A 144 -7.42 5.33 14.09
CA GLY A 144 -8.23 4.48 14.94
C GLY A 144 -7.47 3.34 15.65
N LEU A 145 -6.18 3.14 15.35
CA LEU A 145 -5.40 2.06 15.98
C LEU A 145 -4.93 2.45 17.38
N SER A 146 -4.95 1.49 18.31
CA SER A 146 -4.47 1.69 19.69
C SER A 146 -3.02 2.16 19.79
N GLY A 147 -2.18 1.82 18.79
CA GLY A 147 -0.79 2.27 18.72
C GLY A 147 -0.59 3.72 18.26
N TRP A 148 -1.66 4.44 17.88
CA TRP A 148 -1.57 5.79 17.31
C TRP A 148 -0.85 6.79 18.24
N ALA A 149 -1.10 6.73 19.55
CA ALA A 149 -0.47 7.63 20.51
C ALA A 149 1.07 7.54 20.51
N VAL A 150 1.62 6.37 20.20
CA VAL A 150 3.06 6.10 20.21
C VAL A 150 3.67 6.26 18.82
N PHE A 151 3.02 5.73 17.79
CA PHE A 151 3.59 5.59 16.44
C PHE A 151 2.95 6.52 15.39
N GLY A 152 1.84 7.16 15.72
CA GLY A 152 0.97 7.87 14.77
C GLY A 152 1.67 8.95 13.96
N ARG A 153 2.58 9.72 14.59
CA ARG A 153 3.39 10.73 13.87
C ARG A 153 4.24 10.13 12.75
N GLY A 154 4.81 8.95 12.99
CA GLY A 154 5.60 8.24 11.99
C GLY A 154 4.74 7.70 10.84
N TRP A 155 3.57 7.16 11.18
CA TRP A 155 2.61 6.69 10.19
C TRP A 155 2.05 7.82 9.33
N GLU A 156 1.68 8.95 9.94
CA GLU A 156 1.19 10.14 9.26
C GLU A 156 2.23 10.70 8.30
N ARG A 157 3.49 10.83 8.75
CA ARG A 157 4.60 11.25 7.90
C ARG A 157 4.74 10.32 6.69
N ARG A 158 4.77 8.99 6.91
CA ARG A 158 4.88 8.01 5.81
C ARG A 158 3.75 8.16 4.80
N VAL A 159 2.50 8.24 5.25
CA VAL A 159 1.34 8.39 4.34
C VAL A 159 1.44 9.71 3.56
N GLY A 160 1.88 10.79 4.22
CA GLY A 160 2.15 12.06 3.56
C GLY A 160 3.27 11.97 2.51
N ASP A 161 4.34 11.24 2.77
CA ASP A 161 5.46 11.03 1.84
C ASP A 161 5.02 10.20 0.63
N VAL A 162 4.25 9.13 0.88
CA VAL A 162 3.65 8.29 -0.17
C VAL A 162 2.75 9.12 -1.06
N ARG A 163 1.86 9.94 -0.48
CA ARG A 163 0.97 10.83 -1.22
C ARG A 163 1.75 11.76 -2.16
N ARG A 164 2.81 12.42 -1.67
CA ARG A 164 3.61 13.34 -2.48
C ARG A 164 4.30 12.64 -3.64
N LEU A 165 4.95 11.50 -3.39
CA LEU A 165 5.65 10.74 -4.43
C LEU A 165 4.67 10.13 -5.44
N ALA A 166 3.54 9.60 -4.98
CA ALA A 166 2.50 9.06 -5.86
C ALA A 166 1.96 10.12 -6.83
N ARG A 167 1.72 11.35 -6.35
CA ARG A 167 1.34 12.48 -7.23
C ARG A 167 2.41 12.75 -8.29
N GLN A 168 3.68 12.80 -7.90
CA GLN A 168 4.78 13.02 -8.85
C GLN A 168 4.85 11.91 -9.90
N MET A 169 4.65 10.65 -9.51
CA MET A 169 4.59 9.51 -10.43
C MET A 169 3.41 9.65 -11.40
N ALA A 170 2.21 9.99 -10.90
CA ALA A 170 1.03 10.19 -11.74
C ALA A 170 1.21 11.35 -12.74
N GLU A 171 1.78 12.48 -12.29
CA GLU A 171 2.07 13.63 -13.14
C GLU A 171 3.12 13.32 -14.21
N ALA A 172 4.19 12.61 -13.86
CA ALA A 172 5.23 12.22 -14.80
C ALA A 172 4.69 11.28 -15.90
N SER A 173 3.78 10.38 -15.54
CA SER A 173 3.11 9.50 -16.50
C SER A 173 2.08 10.22 -17.38
N GLY A 174 1.56 11.38 -16.95
CA GLY A 174 0.68 12.23 -17.74
C GLY A 174 1.40 13.26 -18.63
N ARG A 175 2.73 13.41 -18.53
CA ARG A 175 3.52 14.38 -19.32
C ARG A 175 4.30 13.78 -20.51
N VAL A 176 3.87 12.63 -21.03
CA VAL A 176 4.31 12.14 -22.35
C VAL A 176 3.13 12.15 -23.32
N GLU A 177 2.70 13.36 -23.68
CA GLU A 177 2.28 13.72 -25.03
C GLU A 177 2.22 15.26 -25.11
N ALA A 178 3.13 15.86 -25.87
CA ALA A 178 2.94 17.22 -26.37
C ALA A 178 2.02 17.15 -27.60
N PRO A 179 1.13 18.14 -27.79
CA PRO A 179 -0.15 17.92 -28.47
C PRO A 179 -0.02 17.95 -30.00
N ALA A 180 -0.73 17.04 -30.66
CA ALA A 180 -1.30 17.35 -31.96
C ALA A 180 -2.55 18.22 -31.73
N THR A 181 -2.46 19.47 -32.18
CA THR A 181 -3.55 20.43 -32.35
C THR A 181 -4.83 19.76 -32.85
N THR A 182 -5.96 19.98 -32.18
CA THR A 182 -7.18 20.57 -32.76
C THR A 182 -8.18 20.89 -31.65
N ALA A 183 -8.62 22.14 -31.62
CA ALA A 183 -9.66 22.65 -30.73
C ALA A 183 -11.04 22.14 -31.15
N ALA A 184 -11.85 21.71 -30.19
CA ALA A 184 -13.30 21.68 -30.30
C ALA A 184 -13.94 21.84 -28.92
N THR A 185 -14.45 23.04 -28.68
CA THR A 185 -15.25 23.44 -27.52
C THR A 185 -16.64 22.82 -27.58
N LEU A 186 -17.15 22.27 -26.48
CA LEU A 186 -18.59 22.21 -26.20
C LEU A 186 -18.89 22.43 -24.70
N PRO A 187 -20.08 22.95 -24.36
CA PRO A 187 -20.35 23.68 -23.12
C PRO A 187 -20.98 22.82 -22.00
N ASP A 188 -20.97 23.37 -20.78
CA ASP A 188 -21.73 22.93 -19.59
C ASP A 188 -22.66 24.08 -19.14
N PRO A 189 -23.60 23.89 -18.19
CA PRO A 189 -24.33 22.67 -17.79
C PRO A 189 -25.84 22.97 -17.57
N ASP A 190 -26.65 22.00 -17.13
CA ASP A 190 -27.89 22.31 -16.37
C ASP A 190 -28.13 21.29 -15.22
N PRO A 191 -28.57 21.73 -14.02
CA PRO A 191 -28.58 20.92 -12.79
C PRO A 191 -29.99 20.52 -12.33
N ALA A 192 -30.16 19.25 -11.95
CA ALA A 192 -31.26 18.75 -11.10
C ALA A 192 -30.92 17.30 -10.69
N GLY A 193 -31.11 16.80 -9.47
CA GLY A 193 -31.65 17.34 -8.24
C GLY A 193 -31.34 16.36 -7.10
N LEU A 194 -31.35 16.88 -5.87
CA LEU A 194 -31.33 16.17 -4.60
C LEU A 194 -32.67 15.38 -4.45
N ASP A 195 -32.76 14.22 -3.78
CA ASP A 195 -32.87 14.09 -2.32
C ASP A 195 -32.98 12.59 -1.87
N PRO A 196 -33.07 12.26 -0.56
CA PRO A 196 -32.34 11.15 0.06
C PRO A 196 -33.22 9.98 0.53
N ALA A 197 -32.60 8.84 0.87
CA ALA A 197 -33.24 7.83 1.70
C ALA A 197 -32.24 7.17 2.66
N GLY A 198 -32.56 7.27 3.95
CA GLY A 198 -31.91 6.60 5.08
C GLY A 198 -32.39 5.16 5.29
N PRO A 199 -32.20 4.58 6.49
CA PRO A 199 -31.59 3.25 6.62
C PRO A 199 -32.59 2.16 7.00
N ASP A 200 -32.31 0.92 6.59
CA ASP A 200 -32.94 -0.27 7.15
C ASP A 200 -31.92 -1.23 7.76
N THR A 201 -32.23 -1.62 8.99
CA THR A 201 -31.53 -2.50 9.92
C THR A 201 -31.88 -3.97 9.72
N ALA A 202 -30.92 -4.90 9.83
CA ALA A 202 -31.06 -6.20 10.50
C ALA A 202 -29.75 -7.03 10.45
N GLY A 203 -29.29 -7.52 11.62
CA GLY A 203 -28.30 -8.62 11.76
C GLY A 203 -28.95 -10.02 11.61
N PRO A 204 -28.33 -11.16 12.04
CA PRO A 204 -27.30 -11.28 13.08
C PRO A 204 -26.07 -12.19 12.79
N ASP A 205 -25.11 -12.06 13.71
CA ASP A 205 -24.00 -12.92 14.20
C ASP A 205 -23.60 -14.27 13.58
N THR A 206 -22.27 -14.46 13.46
CA THR A 206 -21.43 -15.51 14.11
C THR A 206 -19.97 -15.29 13.64
N GLY A 207 -18.99 -14.94 14.48
CA GLY A 207 -18.31 -15.80 15.45
C GLY A 207 -17.00 -16.36 14.84
N GLY A 208 -15.83 -15.76 15.13
CA GLY A 208 -14.55 -16.30 14.62
C GLY A 208 -13.27 -15.46 14.80
N SER A 209 -12.85 -15.23 16.05
CA SER A 209 -11.45 -15.21 16.54
C SER A 209 -10.32 -14.73 15.60
N GLY A 210 -10.18 -13.42 15.42
CA GLY A 210 -9.00 -12.80 14.79
C GLY A 210 -7.80 -12.65 15.74
N ARG A 211 -6.96 -13.68 15.86
CA ARG A 211 -5.69 -13.63 16.63
C ARG A 211 -4.40 -13.71 15.79
N GLY A 212 -4.50 -13.67 14.46
CA GLY A 212 -3.35 -13.97 13.59
C GLY A 212 -2.57 -12.79 12.97
N LEU A 213 -2.96 -11.53 13.16
CA LEU A 213 -2.45 -10.43 12.30
C LEU A 213 -1.47 -9.45 12.97
N LEU A 214 -1.26 -9.53 14.29
CA LEU A 214 -0.46 -8.54 15.04
C LEU A 214 1.07 -8.78 14.98
N ALA A 215 1.52 -9.98 14.59
CA ALA A 215 2.96 -10.31 14.59
C ALA A 215 3.74 -9.78 13.37
N ALA A 216 3.06 -9.39 12.28
CA ALA A 216 3.72 -8.90 11.07
C ALA A 216 3.89 -7.36 11.05
N LEU A 217 3.27 -6.62 11.97
CA LEU A 217 3.39 -5.15 12.05
C LEU A 217 4.64 -4.70 12.82
N ALA A 218 5.26 -5.55 13.64
CA ALA A 218 6.35 -5.15 14.54
C ALA A 218 7.70 -4.99 13.82
N ALA A 219 7.92 -5.66 12.68
CA ALA A 219 9.20 -5.59 11.96
C ALA A 219 9.38 -4.30 11.14
N PHE A 220 8.31 -3.57 10.83
CA PHE A 220 8.37 -2.37 9.98
C PHE A 220 8.32 -1.05 10.77
N LEU A 221 8.18 -1.12 12.10
CA LEU A 221 7.98 0.05 12.97
C LEU A 221 9.21 0.50 13.77
N ARG A 222 10.39 -0.12 13.60
CA ARG A 222 11.64 0.40 14.19
C ARG A 222 12.38 1.43 13.34
N ALA A 223 12.18 1.47 12.01
CA ALA A 223 12.97 2.33 11.12
C ALA A 223 12.46 3.79 10.97
N ILE A 224 11.28 4.13 11.51
CA ILE A 224 10.76 5.52 11.45
C ILE A 224 11.03 6.29 12.76
N LEU A 225 11.49 5.62 13.82
CA LEU A 225 11.63 6.22 15.16
C LEU A 225 13.08 6.50 15.61
N THR A 226 14.12 6.10 14.86
CA THR A 226 15.53 6.32 15.26
C THR A 226 16.33 7.27 14.36
N GLY A 227 15.73 7.83 13.31
CA GLY A 227 16.34 8.87 12.47
C GLY A 227 16.41 10.22 13.18
N GLY A 228 17.21 10.32 14.24
CA GLY A 228 17.43 11.56 14.98
C GLY A 228 18.49 11.40 16.06
N ARG A 229 19.73 11.75 15.69
CA ARG A 229 20.95 11.96 16.50
C ARG A 229 21.98 10.83 16.44
N SER A 230 22.99 11.03 15.60
CA SER A 230 24.37 11.32 16.02
C SER A 230 25.05 12.10 14.91
#